data_AF-A0A6G0WGX6-F1
#
_entry.id   AF-A0A6G0WGX6-F1
#
_cell.length_a   1.000
_cell.length_b   1.000
_cell.length_c   1.000
_cell.angle_alpha   90.00
_cell.angle_beta   90.00
_cell.angle_gamma   90.00
#
_symmetry.space_group_name_H-M   'P 1'
#
loop_
_entity.id
_entity.type
_entity.pdbx_description
1 polymer ?
#
loop_
_entity_poly.entity_id
_entity_poly.type
_entity_poly.pdbx_seq_one_letter_code
_entity_poly.pdbx_strand_id
1 'polypeptide(L)'
;MTCRQLWGFWFYKSSCRYDIPYRLLKPEDVEDQRLLLQAQTVMSALMSIVVKKGFASSVAGLASQPQAKIDRAREAAMVGLDTHLRPGFYVSVEYYTVVYARLQKRPLVIEQDRIPKTPMAEAPSRVIPTTPPIKPMAPVAPTMAPNLDLAARQLFQSPAVDHIELPLGWIFPSATCADMWLLWYRGDGAVGPLRHLRSCRDPISAENFQHARIAMAALNKASLDGGISASPQEIETFPRGKQIAIFNSALVNLRRRIGGTLPPEDAQMFEKISARSITCRMVYIAVTRQNKGVLKREGLSQFKEAMAPT
;
A
#
# COMPACT_ATOMS: atom_id res chain seq x y z
N MET A 1 -7.99 7.91 -7.43
CA MET A 1 -7.97 9.15 -8.24
C MET A 1 -6.52 9.60 -8.35
N THR A 2 -5.96 9.80 -9.54
CA THR A 2 -4.55 10.21 -9.68
C THR A 2 -4.35 11.68 -9.27
N CYS A 3 -3.12 12.10 -8.98
CA CYS A 3 -2.81 13.53 -8.77
C CYS A 3 -3.23 14.39 -9.98
N ARG A 4 -3.10 13.83 -11.20
CA ARG A 4 -3.59 14.45 -12.44
C ARG A 4 -5.11 14.65 -12.43
N GLN A 5 -5.88 13.63 -12.04
CA GLN A 5 -7.33 13.73 -11.92
C GLN A 5 -7.74 14.71 -10.81
N LEU A 6 -7.08 14.67 -9.65
CA LEU A 6 -7.33 15.61 -8.57
C LEU A 6 -7.07 17.05 -9.04
N TRP A 7 -5.96 17.30 -9.76
CA TRP A 7 -5.65 18.62 -10.31
C TRP A 7 -6.77 19.12 -11.23
N GLY A 8 -7.26 18.27 -12.12
CA GLY A 8 -8.43 18.58 -12.95
C GLY A 8 -9.64 18.97 -12.10
N PHE A 9 -10.03 18.13 -11.14
CA PHE A 9 -11.18 18.42 -10.25
C PHE A 9 -10.94 19.58 -9.29
N TRP A 10 -9.68 19.94 -9.02
CA TRP A 10 -9.32 21.08 -8.18
C TRP A 10 -9.77 22.39 -8.82
N PHE A 11 -9.63 22.49 -10.15
CA PHE A 11 -9.96 23.69 -10.89
C PHE A 11 -11.32 23.66 -11.55
N TYR A 12 -11.72 22.49 -12.02
CA TYR A 12 -12.88 22.30 -12.86
C TYR A 12 -13.94 21.45 -12.16
N LYS A 13 -15.18 21.65 -12.59
CA LYS A 13 -16.31 20.83 -12.17
C LYS A 13 -16.04 19.39 -12.58
N SER A 14 -16.16 18.47 -11.63
CA SER A 14 -16.05 17.06 -11.91
C SER A 14 -17.34 16.59 -12.58
N SER A 15 -17.26 15.65 -13.53
CA SER A 15 -18.43 14.96 -14.07
C SER A 15 -19.15 14.10 -13.01
N CYS A 16 -18.58 13.98 -11.82
CA CYS A 16 -19.21 13.34 -10.67
C CYS A 16 -20.36 14.20 -10.10
N ARG A 17 -21.22 13.62 -9.25
CA ARG A 17 -22.49 14.17 -8.72
C ARG A 17 -22.49 15.59 -8.11
N TYR A 18 -21.35 16.27 -8.02
CA TYR A 18 -21.24 17.59 -7.44
C TYR A 18 -20.54 18.55 -8.39
N ASP A 19 -21.28 19.56 -8.81
CA ASP A 19 -20.88 20.52 -9.83
C ASP A 19 -19.99 21.66 -9.26
N ILE A 20 -19.12 21.35 -8.29
CA ILE A 20 -18.22 22.32 -7.64
C ILE A 20 -16.76 21.84 -7.65
N PRO A 21 -15.79 22.73 -7.96
CA PRO A 21 -14.36 22.42 -7.87
C PRO A 21 -13.91 22.02 -6.46
N TYR A 22 -12.93 21.11 -6.36
CA TYR A 22 -12.49 20.55 -5.09
C TYR A 22 -11.81 21.58 -4.18
N ARG A 23 -11.25 22.65 -4.74
CA ARG A 23 -10.67 23.76 -3.98
C ARG A 23 -11.69 24.52 -3.12
N LEU A 24 -12.98 24.36 -3.42
CA LEU A 24 -14.08 25.01 -2.70
C LEU A 24 -14.74 24.08 -1.67
N LEU A 25 -14.29 22.83 -1.54
CA LEU A 25 -14.81 21.92 -0.53
C LEU A 25 -14.40 22.36 0.86
N LYS A 26 -15.38 22.32 1.76
CA LYS A 26 -15.20 22.51 3.19
C LYS A 26 -15.02 21.15 3.88
N PRO A 27 -14.46 21.11 5.10
CA PRO A 27 -14.32 19.86 5.86
C PRO A 27 -15.64 19.09 6.06
N GLU A 28 -16.78 19.77 6.06
CA GLU A 28 -18.09 19.15 6.24
C GLU A 28 -18.59 18.45 4.95
N ASP A 29 -18.03 18.80 3.79
CA ASP A 29 -18.43 18.26 2.48
C ASP A 29 -17.82 16.89 2.18
N VAL A 30 -16.88 16.43 3.01
CA VAL A 30 -16.10 15.19 2.80
C VAL A 30 -16.26 14.24 3.98
N GLU A 31 -16.22 12.94 3.70
CA GLU A 31 -16.28 11.93 4.76
C GLU A 31 -14.98 11.90 5.59
N ASP A 32 -13.84 12.12 4.92
CA ASP A 32 -12.52 12.15 5.54
C ASP A 32 -11.86 13.53 5.37
N GLN A 33 -11.92 14.32 6.44
CA GLN A 33 -11.32 15.66 6.51
C GLN A 33 -9.80 15.62 6.36
N ARG A 34 -9.13 14.54 6.78
CA ARG A 34 -7.68 14.41 6.68
C ARG A 34 -7.26 14.31 5.22
N LEU A 35 -8.02 13.58 4.41
CA LEU A 35 -7.76 13.48 2.97
C LEU A 35 -7.94 14.83 2.27
N LEU A 36 -8.94 15.63 2.66
CA LEU A 36 -9.11 16.98 2.11
C LEU A 36 -7.94 17.89 2.48
N LEU A 37 -7.49 17.86 3.74
CA LEU A 37 -6.35 18.66 4.18
C LEU A 37 -5.04 18.25 3.47
N GLN A 38 -4.84 16.94 3.26
CA GLN A 38 -3.72 16.42 2.46
C GLN A 38 -3.81 16.88 1.00
N ALA A 39 -4.98 16.80 0.37
CA ALA A 39 -5.20 17.29 -0.98
C ALA A 39 -4.93 18.80 -1.09
N GLN A 40 -5.43 19.59 -0.13
CA GLN A 40 -5.18 21.03 -0.04
C GLN A 40 -3.69 21.34 0.08
N THR A 41 -2.96 20.58 0.91
CA THR A 41 -1.52 20.77 1.09
C THR A 41 -0.75 20.53 -0.21
N VAL A 42 -1.00 19.40 -0.88
CA VAL A 42 -0.34 19.05 -2.16
C VAL A 42 -0.70 20.04 -3.25
N MET A 43 -1.98 20.37 -3.39
CA MET A 43 -2.46 21.30 -4.41
C MET A 43 -1.91 22.71 -4.16
N SER A 44 -1.80 23.16 -2.91
CA SER A 44 -1.18 24.44 -2.56
C SER A 44 0.31 24.48 -2.93
N ALA A 45 1.05 23.39 -2.70
CA ALA A 45 2.44 23.28 -3.11
C ALA A 45 2.59 23.34 -4.64
N LEU A 46 1.79 22.57 -5.37
CA LEU A 46 1.78 22.59 -6.84
C LEU A 46 1.42 23.97 -7.40
N MET A 47 0.38 24.62 -6.87
CA MET A 47 -0.03 25.96 -7.28
C MET A 47 1.07 27.00 -7.03
N SER A 48 1.76 26.91 -5.88
CA SER A 48 2.91 27.77 -5.58
C SER A 48 4.03 27.62 -6.62
N ILE A 49 4.35 26.37 -7.01
CA ILE A 49 5.35 26.10 -8.07
C ILE A 49 4.90 26.68 -9.41
N VAL A 50 3.62 26.53 -9.76
CA VAL A 50 3.05 27.07 -11.01
C VAL A 50 3.20 28.59 -11.07
N VAL A 51 2.85 29.30 -9.98
CA VAL A 51 2.98 30.76 -9.89
C VAL A 51 4.45 31.17 -9.95
N LYS A 52 5.32 30.50 -9.20
CA LYS A 52 6.77 30.77 -9.18
C LYS A 52 7.44 30.56 -10.54
N LYS A 53 6.95 29.62 -11.35
CA LYS A 53 7.42 29.39 -12.72
C LYS A 53 6.78 30.33 -13.76
N GLY A 54 5.93 31.27 -13.34
CA GLY A 54 5.36 32.30 -14.23
C GLY A 54 4.21 31.80 -15.11
N PHE A 55 3.64 30.62 -14.86
CA PHE A 55 2.49 30.12 -15.63
C PHE A 55 1.19 30.88 -15.32
N ALA A 56 1.11 31.48 -14.14
CA ALA A 56 0.02 32.38 -13.72
C ALA A 56 0.58 33.47 -12.78
N SER A 57 -0.01 34.66 -12.81
CA SER A 57 0.33 35.76 -11.91
C SER A 57 -0.17 35.53 -10.47
N SER A 58 -1.18 34.67 -10.30
CA SER A 58 -1.73 34.29 -9.00
C SER A 58 -2.46 32.94 -9.10
N VAL A 59 -2.78 32.36 -7.93
CA VAL A 59 -3.59 31.14 -7.85
C VAL A 59 -5.00 31.36 -8.43
N ALA A 60 -5.59 32.53 -8.20
CA ALA A 60 -6.88 32.90 -8.79
C ALA A 60 -6.77 33.02 -10.32
N GLY A 61 -5.69 33.63 -10.82
CA GLY A 61 -5.43 33.76 -12.25
C GLY A 61 -5.24 32.42 -12.96
N LEU A 62 -4.78 31.39 -12.24
CA LEU A 62 -4.68 30.03 -12.75
C LEU A 62 -6.05 29.41 -13.03
N ALA A 63 -7.04 29.64 -12.15
CA ALA A 63 -8.40 29.09 -12.30
C ALA A 63 -9.17 29.62 -13.52
N SER A 64 -8.78 30.78 -14.04
CA SER A 64 -9.38 31.39 -15.24
C SER A 64 -8.68 30.97 -16.54
N GLN A 65 -7.61 30.15 -16.48
CA GLN A 65 -6.90 29.73 -17.68
C GLN A 65 -7.65 28.61 -18.42
N PRO A 66 -7.45 28.50 -19.76
CA PRO A 66 -7.93 27.35 -20.52
C PRO A 66 -7.34 26.03 -19.99
N GLN A 67 -8.11 24.94 -20.07
CA GLN A 67 -7.72 23.60 -19.61
C GLN A 67 -6.33 23.18 -20.09
N ALA A 68 -6.03 23.38 -21.37
CA ALA A 68 -4.75 23.03 -21.96
C ALA A 68 -3.56 23.75 -21.29
N LYS A 69 -3.76 25.00 -20.84
CA LYS A 69 -2.72 25.77 -20.14
C LYS A 69 -2.59 25.34 -18.68
N ILE A 70 -3.70 25.00 -18.02
CA ILE A 70 -3.70 24.41 -16.66
C ILE A 70 -2.97 23.05 -16.67
N ASP A 71 -3.19 22.23 -17.69
CA ASP A 71 -2.52 20.93 -17.81
C ASP A 71 -1.02 21.06 -18.06
N ARG A 72 -0.59 22.00 -18.92
CA ARG A 72 0.84 22.31 -19.11
C ARG A 72 1.49 22.83 -17.83
N ALA A 73 0.80 23.72 -17.12
CA ALA A 73 1.27 24.23 -15.83
C ALA A 73 1.47 23.10 -14.81
N ARG A 74 0.55 22.13 -14.76
CA ARG A 74 0.70 20.94 -13.91
C ARG A 74 1.95 20.15 -14.23
N GLU A 75 2.15 19.78 -15.50
CA GLU A 75 3.32 18.95 -15.86
C GLU A 75 4.63 19.66 -15.49
N ALA A 76 4.71 20.96 -15.72
CA ALA A 76 5.85 21.76 -15.30
C ALA A 76 6.01 21.82 -13.77
N ALA A 77 4.92 21.85 -13.02
CA ALA A 77 4.94 21.85 -11.55
C ALA A 77 5.32 20.49 -10.95
N MET A 78 4.87 19.38 -11.56
CA MET A 78 5.23 18.03 -11.14
C MET A 78 6.75 17.81 -11.19
N VAL A 79 7.41 18.30 -12.25
CA VAL A 79 8.89 18.26 -12.35
C VAL A 79 9.57 19.08 -11.24
N GLY A 80 8.91 20.13 -10.74
CA GLY A 80 9.44 20.96 -9.66
C GLY A 80 9.08 20.45 -8.25
N LEU A 81 8.11 19.55 -8.12
CA LEU A 81 7.54 19.16 -6.84
C LEU A 81 8.56 18.45 -5.94
N ASP A 82 9.41 17.60 -6.52
CA ASP A 82 10.48 16.89 -5.81
C ASP A 82 11.47 17.83 -5.13
N THR A 83 11.65 19.05 -5.67
CA THR A 83 12.56 20.05 -5.10
C THR A 83 11.92 20.93 -4.02
N HIS A 84 10.59 21.02 -3.99
CA HIS A 84 9.86 21.89 -3.05
C HIS A 84 9.34 21.14 -1.83
N LEU A 85 9.17 19.82 -1.92
CA LEU A 85 8.82 19.02 -0.77
C LEU A 85 10.05 18.77 0.11
N ARG A 86 9.87 18.90 1.43
CA ARG A 86 10.98 18.75 2.39
C ARG A 86 11.64 17.38 2.22
N PRO A 87 12.99 17.30 2.29
CA PRO A 87 13.69 16.02 2.36
C PRO A 87 13.09 15.17 3.50
N GLY A 88 12.59 13.98 3.17
CA GLY A 88 11.87 13.09 4.11
C GLY A 88 10.38 12.92 3.80
N PHE A 89 9.76 13.82 3.04
CA PHE A 89 8.46 13.57 2.41
C PHE A 89 8.70 12.89 1.05
N TYR A 90 8.92 11.57 1.06
CA TYR A 90 8.89 10.77 -0.17
C TYR A 90 7.45 10.71 -0.67
N VAL A 91 7.08 11.72 -1.45
CA VAL A 91 5.83 11.77 -2.18
C VAL A 91 5.97 10.88 -3.40
N SER A 92 5.76 9.58 -3.21
CA SER A 92 5.48 8.73 -4.34
C SER A 92 4.22 9.27 -5.01
N VAL A 93 4.32 9.67 -6.28
CA VAL A 93 3.17 10.06 -7.12
C VAL A 93 2.07 9.00 -7.05
N GLU A 94 2.43 7.74 -6.79
CA GLU A 94 1.52 6.62 -6.61
C GLU A 94 0.78 6.63 -5.25
N TYR A 95 1.41 7.08 -4.16
CA TYR A 95 0.80 7.18 -2.81
C TYR A 95 -0.48 8.01 -2.83
N TYR A 96 -0.47 9.10 -3.59
CA TYR A 96 -1.62 9.97 -3.74
C TYR A 96 -2.75 9.38 -4.59
N THR A 97 -2.45 8.40 -5.46
CA THR A 97 -3.47 7.71 -6.26
C THR A 97 -4.50 6.99 -5.40
N VAL A 98 -4.04 6.44 -4.27
CA VAL A 98 -4.84 5.69 -3.29
C VAL A 98 -5.58 6.64 -2.35
N VAL A 99 -4.87 7.64 -1.80
CA VAL A 99 -5.43 8.69 -0.91
C VAL A 99 -6.63 9.39 -1.57
N TYR A 100 -6.52 9.73 -2.85
CA TYR A 100 -7.54 10.50 -3.53
C TYR A 100 -8.69 9.67 -4.09
N ALA A 101 -8.56 8.33 -4.20
CA ALA A 101 -9.70 7.48 -4.54
C ALA A 101 -10.82 7.53 -3.48
N ARG A 102 -10.48 7.96 -2.26
CA ARG A 102 -11.36 8.02 -1.10
C ARG A 102 -11.86 9.41 -0.73
N LEU A 103 -11.53 10.44 -1.51
CA LEU A 103 -12.28 11.71 -1.50
C LEU A 103 -13.67 11.52 -2.14
N GLN A 104 -14.39 10.49 -1.72
CA GLN A 104 -15.82 10.39 -1.96
C GLN A 104 -16.48 11.33 -0.97
N LYS A 105 -17.22 12.31 -1.48
CA LYS A 105 -18.02 13.17 -0.61
C LYS A 105 -19.05 12.32 0.11
N ARG A 106 -19.40 12.70 1.34
CA ARG A 106 -20.57 12.14 2.02
C ARG A 106 -21.74 12.17 1.04
N PRO A 107 -22.49 11.07 0.83
CA PRO A 107 -23.78 11.18 0.18
C PRO A 107 -24.57 12.19 1.03
N LEU A 108 -24.93 13.33 0.45
CA LEU A 108 -25.96 14.18 1.05
C LEU A 108 -27.16 13.27 1.23
N VAL A 109 -27.43 12.87 2.47
CA VAL A 109 -28.76 12.42 2.83
C VAL A 109 -29.60 13.67 2.63
N ILE A 110 -30.24 13.76 1.46
CA ILE A 110 -31.28 14.76 1.26
C ILE A 110 -32.34 14.39 2.29
N GLU A 111 -32.44 15.20 3.33
CA GLU A 111 -33.40 15.04 4.42
C GLU A 111 -34.80 15.47 3.91
N GLN A 112 -35.26 14.84 2.82
CA GLN A 112 -36.55 15.13 2.18
C GLN A 112 -37.68 14.16 2.58
N ASP A 113 -37.41 13.14 3.39
CA ASP A 113 -38.45 12.18 3.81
C ASP A 113 -38.49 11.93 5.33
N ARG A 114 -38.47 12.99 6.15
CA ARG A 114 -39.05 12.90 7.50
C ARG A 114 -40.56 13.12 7.46
N ILE A 115 -41.27 12.20 6.81
CA ILE A 115 -42.69 11.97 7.14
C ILE A 115 -42.69 10.98 8.31
N PRO A 116 -43.23 11.33 9.49
CA PRO A 116 -43.33 10.41 10.61
C PRO A 116 -44.31 9.28 10.26
N LYS A 117 -43.78 8.09 10.01
CA LYS A 117 -44.58 6.85 10.00
C LYS A 117 -44.68 6.32 11.43
N THR A 118 -45.89 6.43 11.97
CA THR A 118 -46.34 5.79 13.21
C THR A 118 -46.17 4.26 13.10
N PRO A 119 -45.75 3.57 14.18
CA PRO A 119 -45.56 2.12 14.18
C PRO A 119 -46.89 1.38 14.32
N MET A 120 -47.11 0.37 13.46
CA MET A 120 -48.06 -0.71 13.72
C MET A 120 -47.30 -1.98 14.07
N ALA A 121 -47.85 -2.66 15.06
CA ALA A 121 -47.30 -3.80 15.76
C ALA A 121 -47.52 -5.14 15.05
N GLU A 122 -46.85 -6.13 15.63
CA GLU A 122 -47.14 -7.57 15.69
C GLU A 122 -46.48 -8.55 14.70
N ALA A 123 -45.94 -9.60 15.34
CA ALA A 123 -45.14 -10.73 14.85
C ALA A 123 -46.05 -11.95 14.56
N PRO A 124 -45.61 -13.24 14.61
CA PRO A 124 -44.32 -13.90 14.34
C PRO A 124 -44.47 -15.12 13.38
N SER A 125 -43.36 -15.70 12.87
CA SER A 125 -43.07 -17.17 12.87
C SER A 125 -42.02 -17.64 11.85
N ARG A 126 -40.85 -18.02 12.39
CA ARG A 126 -40.22 -19.36 12.37
C ARG A 126 -40.52 -20.32 11.19
N VAL A 127 -39.52 -20.59 10.34
CA VAL A 127 -39.23 -21.93 9.77
C VAL A 127 -37.73 -22.08 9.52
N ILE A 128 -37.11 -23.12 10.10
CA ILE A 128 -35.72 -23.56 9.86
C ILE A 128 -35.79 -24.76 8.90
N PRO A 129 -34.97 -24.82 7.84
CA PRO A 129 -34.64 -26.09 7.20
C PRO A 129 -33.15 -26.47 7.34
N THR A 130 -32.99 -27.78 7.41
CA THR A 130 -31.88 -28.61 7.84
C THR A 130 -30.80 -28.81 6.76
N THR A 131 -29.54 -28.88 7.17
CA THR A 131 -28.35 -29.20 6.35
C THR A 131 -28.19 -30.72 6.13
N PRO A 132 -27.77 -31.20 4.95
CA PRO A 132 -27.33 -32.59 4.75
C PRO A 132 -25.80 -32.78 4.93
N PRO A 133 -25.32 -34.04 5.14
CA PRO A 133 -23.96 -34.36 5.55
C PRO A 133 -22.99 -34.52 4.37
N ILE A 134 -21.76 -34.02 4.53
CA ILE A 134 -20.66 -34.16 3.57
C ILE A 134 -19.87 -35.45 3.86
N LYS A 135 -19.71 -36.25 2.82
CA LYS A 135 -18.93 -37.50 2.78
C LYS A 135 -17.43 -37.19 2.62
N PRO A 136 -16.51 -37.89 3.31
CA PRO A 136 -15.06 -37.72 3.14
C PRO A 136 -14.46 -38.79 2.21
N MET A 137 -13.51 -38.43 1.33
CA MET A 137 -12.31 -39.25 1.02
C MET A 137 -11.35 -38.63 -0.03
N ALA A 138 -10.09 -38.44 0.43
CA ALA A 138 -8.78 -38.78 -0.17
C ALA A 138 -8.36 -38.20 -1.56
N PRO A 139 -7.09 -38.39 -1.99
CA PRO A 139 -5.80 -38.31 -1.31
C PRO A 139 -4.93 -37.15 -1.87
N VAL A 140 -3.89 -36.79 -1.10
CA VAL A 140 -2.96 -35.69 -1.35
C VAL A 140 -2.03 -36.00 -2.54
N ALA A 141 -1.87 -35.03 -3.44
CA ALA A 141 -0.92 -35.01 -4.56
C ALA A 141 0.08 -33.83 -4.39
N PRO A 142 1.14 -33.73 -5.23
CA PRO A 142 2.52 -33.61 -4.80
C PRO A 142 2.94 -32.20 -4.35
N THR A 143 3.94 -32.18 -3.48
CA THR A 143 4.61 -31.02 -2.88
C THR A 143 4.91 -29.90 -3.86
N MET A 144 4.11 -28.83 -3.81
CA MET A 144 4.33 -27.58 -4.54
C MET A 144 5.46 -26.75 -3.92
N ALA A 145 6.17 -25.99 -4.76
CA ALA A 145 7.12 -24.97 -4.33
C ALA A 145 6.50 -24.07 -3.23
N PRO A 146 7.24 -23.74 -2.16
CA PRO A 146 6.66 -23.05 -1.01
C PRO A 146 6.16 -21.66 -1.40
N ASN A 147 4.84 -21.51 -1.41
CA ASN A 147 4.16 -20.23 -1.59
C ASN A 147 4.72 -19.25 -0.55
N LEU A 148 5.20 -18.08 -0.99
CA LEU A 148 5.78 -17.08 -0.08
C LEU A 148 4.77 -16.56 0.95
N ASP A 149 3.46 -16.60 0.65
CA ASP A 149 2.42 -16.34 1.67
C ASP A 149 2.40 -17.43 2.75
N LEU A 150 2.62 -18.69 2.35
CA LEU A 150 2.74 -19.81 3.29
C LEU A 150 4.06 -19.74 4.08
N ALA A 151 5.18 -19.40 3.44
CA ALA A 151 6.45 -19.20 4.12
C ALA A 151 6.38 -18.01 5.10
N ALA A 152 5.70 -16.92 4.72
CA ALA A 152 5.41 -15.81 5.63
C ALA A 152 4.52 -16.27 6.80
N ARG A 153 3.51 -17.12 6.57
CA ARG A 153 2.71 -17.70 7.66
C ARG A 153 3.55 -18.58 8.58
N GLN A 154 4.45 -19.40 8.04
CA GLN A 154 5.27 -20.36 8.80
C GLN A 154 6.39 -19.67 9.60
N LEU A 155 7.09 -18.71 9.00
CA LEU A 155 8.19 -17.98 9.68
C LEU A 155 7.72 -17.13 10.87
N PHE A 156 6.42 -16.83 10.95
CA PHE A 156 5.85 -15.95 11.98
C PHE A 156 4.80 -16.62 12.88
N GLN A 157 4.77 -17.96 12.95
CA GLN A 157 4.03 -18.68 13.99
C GLN A 157 4.74 -18.51 15.34
N SER A 158 4.57 -17.33 15.96
CA SER A 158 4.93 -17.12 17.37
C SER A 158 3.85 -17.78 18.26
N PRO A 159 4.20 -18.33 19.44
CA PRO A 159 3.21 -18.76 20.42
C PRO A 159 2.21 -17.63 20.64
N ALA A 160 0.93 -17.97 20.58
CA ALA A 160 -0.18 -17.04 20.48
C ALA A 160 -0.23 -16.10 21.69
N VAL A 161 0.48 -14.97 21.61
CA VAL A 161 0.13 -13.82 22.42
C VAL A 161 -1.24 -13.38 21.93
N ASP A 162 -2.19 -13.39 22.85
CA ASP A 162 -3.53 -12.89 22.64
C ASP A 162 -3.45 -11.45 22.12
N HIS A 163 -4.35 -11.16 21.18
CA HIS A 163 -4.49 -9.91 20.43
C HIS A 163 -3.74 -8.69 21.01
N ILE A 164 -2.72 -8.20 20.31
CA ILE A 164 -2.11 -6.91 20.64
C ILE A 164 -3.18 -5.84 20.46
N GLU A 165 -3.59 -5.21 21.56
CA GLU A 165 -4.49 -4.07 21.52
C GLU A 165 -3.76 -2.87 20.93
N LEU A 166 -4.24 -2.40 19.77
CA LEU A 166 -3.71 -1.21 19.12
C LEU A 166 -4.28 0.03 19.82
N PRO A 167 -3.45 1.02 20.19
CA PRO A 167 -3.93 2.29 20.73
C PRO A 167 -4.97 2.94 19.81
N LEU A 168 -5.96 3.62 20.41
CA LEU A 168 -7.02 4.28 19.64
C LEU A 168 -6.42 5.32 18.69
N GLY A 169 -6.69 5.17 17.39
CA GLY A 169 -6.19 6.07 16.35
C GLY A 169 -4.77 5.78 15.88
N TRP A 170 -4.13 4.69 16.34
CA TRP A 170 -2.85 4.23 15.80
C TRP A 170 -3.00 3.84 14.31
N ILE A 171 -2.01 4.24 13.51
CA ILE A 171 -1.94 4.01 12.06
C ILE A 171 -0.63 3.29 11.77
N PHE A 172 -0.67 2.27 10.91
CA PHE A 172 0.52 1.52 10.52
C PHE A 172 1.52 2.45 9.81
N PRO A 173 2.79 2.51 10.28
CA PRO A 173 3.77 3.47 9.78
C PRO A 173 4.00 3.38 8.26
N SER A 174 4.01 4.54 7.60
CA SER A 174 4.55 4.65 6.24
C SER A 174 6.02 5.01 6.33
N ALA A 175 6.89 4.01 6.20
CA ALA A 175 8.33 4.16 6.39
C ALA A 175 9.12 3.55 5.23
N THR A 176 10.41 3.87 5.16
CA THR A 176 11.34 3.15 4.28
C THR A 176 11.39 1.67 4.68
N CYS A 177 11.83 0.80 3.78
CA CYS A 177 11.93 -0.63 4.09
C CYS A 177 12.96 -0.88 5.21
N ALA A 178 14.03 -0.07 5.29
CA ALA A 178 15.04 -0.13 6.33
C ALA A 178 14.47 0.27 7.70
N ASP A 179 13.70 1.36 7.76
CA ASP A 179 13.03 1.77 9.00
C ASP A 179 11.96 0.76 9.40
N MET A 180 11.18 0.28 8.43
CA MET A 180 10.18 -0.77 8.65
C MET A 180 10.82 -2.05 9.18
N TRP A 181 12.02 -2.42 8.72
CA TRP A 181 12.77 -3.55 9.26
C TRP A 181 13.07 -3.38 10.75
N LEU A 182 13.47 -2.19 11.20
CA LEU A 182 13.67 -1.92 12.62
C LEU A 182 12.37 -1.99 13.41
N LEU A 183 11.31 -1.35 12.91
CA LEU A 183 9.98 -1.38 13.52
C LEU A 183 9.44 -2.82 13.59
N TRP A 184 9.75 -3.66 12.60
CA TRP A 184 9.36 -5.06 12.54
C TRP A 184 9.79 -5.85 13.78
N TYR A 185 11.01 -5.60 14.27
CA TYR A 185 11.57 -6.29 15.43
C TYR A 185 11.45 -5.53 16.75
N ARG A 186 11.27 -4.20 16.73
CA ARG A 186 11.29 -3.39 17.96
C ARG A 186 9.98 -2.68 18.26
N GLY A 187 9.11 -2.51 17.28
CA GLY A 187 7.95 -1.65 17.38
C GLY A 187 8.30 -0.17 17.28
N ASP A 188 7.30 0.67 17.50
CA ASP A 188 7.41 2.14 17.48
C ASP A 188 7.35 2.77 18.88
N GLY A 189 7.35 1.94 19.93
CA GLY A 189 7.22 2.35 21.34
C GLY A 189 5.78 2.47 21.82
N ALA A 190 4.80 2.65 20.92
CA ALA A 190 3.38 2.59 21.24
C ALA A 190 2.84 1.17 21.05
N VAL A 191 3.31 0.51 20.00
CA VAL A 191 3.04 -0.88 19.67
C VAL A 191 4.38 -1.63 19.71
N GLY A 192 4.36 -2.83 20.27
CA GLY A 192 5.53 -3.72 20.28
C GLY A 192 5.99 -4.14 18.87
N PRO A 193 6.88 -5.14 18.74
CA PRO A 193 7.39 -5.57 17.44
C PRO A 193 6.28 -5.81 16.42
N LEU A 194 6.32 -5.09 15.29
CA LEU A 194 5.22 -5.11 14.33
C LEU A 194 4.97 -6.50 13.72
N ARG A 195 5.96 -7.40 13.78
CA ARG A 195 5.83 -8.79 13.32
C ARG A 195 4.80 -9.61 14.12
N HIS A 196 4.45 -9.17 15.32
CA HIS A 196 3.44 -9.81 16.16
C HIS A 196 2.01 -9.29 15.89
N LEU A 197 1.87 -8.24 15.08
CA LEU A 197 0.56 -7.77 14.65
C LEU A 197 -0.12 -8.82 13.77
N ARG A 198 -1.45 -8.95 13.92
CA ARG A 198 -2.25 -9.87 13.09
C ARG A 198 -2.99 -9.16 11.98
N SER A 199 -3.52 -7.98 12.26
CA SER A 199 -4.29 -7.15 11.32
C SER A 199 -4.26 -5.68 11.74
N CYS A 200 -4.59 -4.79 10.80
CA CYS A 200 -4.84 -3.38 11.05
C CYS A 200 -6.32 -3.08 10.73
N ARG A 201 -6.95 -2.17 11.49
CA ARG A 201 -8.37 -1.85 11.31
C ARG A 201 -8.61 -0.94 10.11
N ASP A 202 -7.78 0.09 9.94
CA ASP A 202 -7.96 1.00 8.82
C ASP A 202 -7.41 0.37 7.52
N PRO A 203 -8.09 0.55 6.38
CA PRO A 203 -7.71 -0.19 5.18
C PRO A 203 -6.36 0.22 4.57
N ILE A 204 -5.89 1.45 4.82
CA ILE A 204 -4.58 1.91 4.30
C ILE A 204 -3.47 1.21 5.08
N SER A 205 -3.58 1.18 6.41
CA SER A 205 -2.68 0.40 7.25
C SER A 205 -2.73 -1.08 6.95
N ALA A 206 -3.90 -1.64 6.67
CA ALA A 206 -4.03 -3.05 6.30
C ALA A 206 -3.24 -3.36 5.02
N GLU A 207 -3.33 -2.51 4.00
CA GLU A 207 -2.54 -2.64 2.77
C GLU A 207 -1.03 -2.48 3.03
N ASN A 208 -0.63 -1.44 3.75
CA ASN A 208 0.78 -1.20 4.10
C ASN A 208 1.36 -2.34 4.94
N PHE A 209 0.58 -2.86 5.88
CA PHE A 209 0.95 -4.00 6.71
C PHE A 209 1.13 -5.26 5.87
N GLN A 210 0.25 -5.51 4.89
CA GLN A 210 0.40 -6.65 3.98
C GLN A 210 1.67 -6.54 3.12
N HIS A 211 1.96 -5.34 2.59
CA HIS A 211 3.21 -5.08 1.88
C HIS A 211 4.43 -5.30 2.78
N ALA A 212 4.40 -4.78 4.01
CA ALA A 212 5.45 -4.96 4.99
C ALA A 212 5.66 -6.45 5.32
N ARG A 213 4.59 -7.20 5.61
CA ARG A 213 4.65 -8.65 5.90
C ARG A 213 5.41 -9.42 4.84
N ILE A 214 5.04 -9.24 3.57
CA ILE A 214 5.66 -9.99 2.46
C ILE A 214 7.10 -9.53 2.23
N ALA A 215 7.36 -8.23 2.29
CA ALA A 215 8.71 -7.68 2.18
C ALA A 215 9.63 -8.21 3.28
N MET A 216 9.16 -8.19 4.53
CA MET A 216 9.90 -8.66 5.71
C MET A 216 10.09 -10.17 5.67
N ALA A 217 9.11 -10.95 5.21
CA ALA A 217 9.27 -12.39 5.00
C ALA A 217 10.36 -12.70 3.97
N ALA A 218 10.36 -11.98 2.85
CA ALA A 218 11.36 -12.17 1.79
C ALA A 218 12.77 -11.79 2.25
N LEU A 219 12.91 -10.68 2.98
CA LEU A 219 14.18 -10.24 3.56
C LEU A 219 14.68 -11.20 4.65
N ASN A 220 13.80 -11.68 5.53
CA ASN A 220 14.12 -12.73 6.50
C ASN A 220 14.66 -13.97 5.80
N LYS A 221 13.95 -14.46 4.79
CA LYS A 221 14.40 -15.60 4.01
C LYS A 221 15.76 -15.35 3.36
N ALA A 222 15.98 -14.18 2.75
CA ALA A 222 17.28 -13.83 2.15
C ALA A 222 18.42 -13.68 3.19
N SER A 223 18.11 -13.32 4.43
CA SER A 223 19.04 -13.31 5.56
C SER A 223 19.45 -14.73 5.96
N LEU A 224 18.47 -15.62 6.11
CA LEU A 224 18.66 -17.02 6.47
C LEU A 224 19.41 -17.79 5.36
N ASP A 225 18.95 -17.68 4.11
CA ASP A 225 19.57 -18.32 2.95
C ASP A 225 21.03 -17.87 2.76
N GLY A 226 21.37 -16.65 3.20
CA GLY A 226 22.72 -16.10 3.15
C GLY A 226 23.60 -16.43 4.35
N GLY A 227 23.10 -17.14 5.36
CA GLY A 227 23.82 -17.41 6.61
C GLY A 227 24.13 -16.17 7.44
N ILE A 228 23.41 -15.06 7.25
CA ILE A 228 23.65 -13.80 7.96
C ILE A 228 23.06 -13.84 9.38
N SER A 229 21.97 -14.58 9.54
CA SER A 229 21.29 -14.82 10.83
C SER A 229 20.85 -16.27 10.89
N ALA A 230 20.82 -16.87 12.09
CA ALA A 230 20.28 -18.21 12.29
C ALA A 230 18.75 -18.22 12.41
N SER A 231 18.14 -17.15 12.92
CA SER A 231 16.68 -17.06 13.07
C SER A 231 16.16 -15.61 13.13
N PRO A 232 14.86 -15.36 12.86
CA PRO A 232 14.24 -14.06 13.10
C PRO A 232 14.29 -13.61 14.57
N GLN A 233 14.23 -14.54 15.52
CA GLN A 233 14.30 -14.28 16.96
C GLN A 233 15.68 -13.76 17.37
N GLU A 234 16.74 -14.33 16.79
CA GLU A 234 18.11 -13.85 17.01
C GLU A 234 18.25 -12.37 16.57
N ILE A 235 17.65 -12.00 15.43
CA ILE A 235 17.71 -10.63 14.89
C ILE A 235 17.13 -9.61 15.88
N GLU A 236 16.06 -9.96 16.58
CA GLU A 236 15.44 -9.08 17.57
C GLU A 236 16.39 -8.69 18.71
N THR A 237 17.24 -9.63 19.14
CA THR A 237 18.18 -9.40 20.24
C THR A 237 19.35 -8.50 19.84
N PHE A 238 19.60 -8.31 18.55
CA PHE A 238 20.75 -7.53 18.10
C PHE A 238 20.59 -6.02 18.31
N PRO A 239 21.70 -5.31 18.60
CA PRO A 239 21.72 -3.86 18.60
C PRO A 239 21.24 -3.28 17.26
N ARG A 240 20.65 -2.08 17.30
CA ARG A 240 20.06 -1.40 16.12
C ARG A 240 21.04 -1.33 14.94
N GLY A 241 22.31 -1.02 15.19
CA GLY A 241 23.34 -0.95 14.15
C GLY A 241 23.55 -2.30 13.44
N LYS A 242 23.56 -3.40 14.20
CA LYS A 242 23.68 -4.75 13.66
C LYS A 242 22.41 -5.18 12.90
N GLN A 243 21.22 -4.81 13.38
CA GLN A 243 19.97 -5.06 12.64
C GLN A 243 19.96 -4.37 11.26
N ILE A 244 20.46 -3.14 11.16
CA ILE A 244 20.59 -2.44 9.87
C ILE A 244 21.65 -3.09 8.98
N ALA A 245 22.77 -3.53 9.53
CA ALA A 245 23.79 -4.26 8.77
C ALA A 245 23.20 -5.56 8.17
N ILE A 246 22.44 -6.32 8.95
CA ILE A 246 21.73 -7.52 8.50
C ILE A 246 20.73 -7.18 7.39
N PHE A 247 19.93 -6.12 7.57
CA PHE A 247 19.00 -5.66 6.54
C PHE A 247 19.71 -5.36 5.22
N ASN A 248 20.81 -4.61 5.24
CA ASN A 248 21.55 -4.27 4.03
C ASN A 248 22.08 -5.52 3.31
N SER A 249 22.66 -6.47 4.06
CA SER A 249 23.13 -7.74 3.51
C SER A 249 22.00 -8.61 2.97
N ALA A 250 20.87 -8.70 3.70
CA ALA A 250 19.68 -9.41 3.27
C ALA A 250 19.08 -8.80 2.01
N LEU A 251 19.09 -7.48 1.87
CA LEU A 251 18.62 -6.79 0.66
C LEU A 251 19.51 -7.08 -0.55
N VAL A 252 20.84 -7.11 -0.38
CA VAL A 252 21.78 -7.52 -1.44
C VAL A 252 21.52 -8.98 -1.88
N ASN A 253 21.32 -9.88 -0.92
CA ASN A 253 20.99 -11.28 -1.23
C ASN A 253 19.63 -11.41 -1.93
N LEU A 254 18.63 -10.65 -1.47
CA LEU A 254 17.32 -10.62 -2.11
C LEU A 254 17.43 -10.13 -3.55
N ARG A 255 18.18 -9.06 -3.80
CA ARG A 255 18.47 -8.54 -5.15
C ARG A 255 19.08 -9.60 -6.06
N ARG A 256 20.13 -10.28 -5.59
CA ARG A 256 20.78 -11.35 -6.33
C ARG A 256 19.79 -12.47 -6.69
N ARG A 257 18.93 -12.84 -5.75
CA ARG A 257 17.95 -13.91 -5.93
C ARG A 257 16.83 -13.52 -6.90
N ILE A 258 16.35 -12.28 -6.87
CA ILE A 258 15.25 -11.85 -7.74
C ILE A 258 15.74 -11.36 -9.12
N GLY A 259 16.96 -10.85 -9.20
CA GLY A 259 17.54 -10.27 -10.43
C GLY A 259 17.55 -11.22 -11.61
N GLY A 260 17.82 -12.52 -11.38
CA GLY A 260 17.77 -13.55 -12.45
C GLY A 260 16.34 -13.96 -12.87
N THR A 261 15.31 -13.42 -12.21
CA THR A 261 13.91 -13.82 -12.46
C THR A 261 13.00 -12.68 -12.89
N LEU A 262 13.39 -11.44 -12.66
CA LEU A 262 12.64 -10.25 -13.07
C LEU A 262 12.94 -9.88 -14.52
N PRO A 263 11.99 -9.22 -15.21
CA PRO A 263 12.28 -8.55 -16.47
C PRO A 263 13.48 -7.59 -16.33
N PRO A 264 14.30 -7.38 -17.37
CA PRO A 264 15.48 -6.53 -17.30
C PRO A 264 15.18 -5.10 -16.83
N GLU A 265 14.06 -4.50 -17.25
CA GLU A 265 13.66 -3.17 -16.80
C GLU A 265 13.40 -3.10 -15.29
N ASP A 266 12.73 -4.12 -14.75
CA ASP A 266 12.39 -4.22 -13.33
C ASP A 266 13.61 -4.52 -12.47
N ALA A 267 14.48 -5.42 -12.95
CA ALA A 267 15.73 -5.76 -12.28
C ALA A 267 16.63 -4.52 -12.18
N GLN A 268 16.79 -3.77 -13.28
CA GLN A 268 17.61 -2.57 -13.30
C GLN A 268 17.03 -1.48 -12.39
N MET A 269 15.71 -1.29 -12.38
CA MET A 269 15.06 -0.38 -11.46
C MET A 269 15.34 -0.78 -10.01
N PHE A 270 15.14 -2.06 -9.67
CA PHE A 270 15.30 -2.56 -8.31
C PHE A 270 16.74 -2.49 -7.78
N GLU A 271 17.73 -2.68 -8.66
CA GLU A 271 19.15 -2.54 -8.32
C GLU A 271 19.57 -1.08 -8.09
N LYS A 272 19.09 -0.15 -8.92
CA LYS A 272 19.48 1.28 -8.86
C LYS A 272 18.92 2.00 -7.64
N ILE A 273 17.83 1.51 -7.05
CA ILE A 273 17.22 2.15 -5.88
C ILE A 273 18.17 2.03 -4.68
N SER A 274 18.38 3.13 -3.96
CA SER A 274 19.18 3.09 -2.73
C SER A 274 18.46 2.32 -1.63
N ALA A 275 19.21 1.61 -0.78
CA ALA A 275 18.67 0.98 0.42
C ALA A 275 17.94 1.98 1.34
N ARG A 276 18.29 3.27 1.26
CA ARG A 276 17.65 4.35 2.03
C ARG A 276 16.31 4.81 1.46
N SER A 277 16.02 4.53 0.20
CA SER A 277 14.79 5.01 -0.48
C SER A 277 13.83 3.88 -0.86
N ILE A 278 14.25 2.62 -0.74
CA ILE A 278 13.40 1.47 -1.04
C ILE A 278 12.25 1.37 -0.02
N THR A 279 11.03 1.14 -0.50
CA THR A 279 9.83 0.94 0.34
C THR A 279 9.41 -0.52 0.37
N CYS A 280 8.65 -0.94 1.39
CA CYS A 280 8.08 -2.30 1.45
C CYS A 280 7.21 -2.62 0.25
N ARG A 281 6.49 -1.63 -0.31
CA ARG A 281 5.67 -1.82 -1.51
C ARG A 281 6.52 -2.17 -2.74
N MET A 282 7.69 -1.54 -2.90
CA MET A 282 8.61 -1.86 -4.00
C MET A 282 9.16 -3.28 -3.88
N VAL A 283 9.55 -3.69 -2.67
CA VAL A 283 9.99 -5.07 -2.40
C VAL A 283 8.85 -6.06 -2.65
N TYR A 284 7.63 -5.76 -2.18
CA TYR A 284 6.45 -6.57 -2.43
C TYR A 284 6.18 -6.76 -3.93
N ILE A 285 6.22 -5.69 -4.73
CA ILE A 285 6.01 -5.77 -6.19
C ILE A 285 7.08 -6.66 -6.83
N ALA A 286 8.35 -6.49 -6.47
CA ALA A 286 9.44 -7.30 -7.01
C ALA A 286 9.28 -8.80 -6.67
N VAL A 287 8.98 -9.11 -5.41
CA VAL A 287 8.78 -10.50 -4.93
C VAL A 287 7.55 -11.15 -5.57
N THR A 288 6.44 -10.42 -5.69
CA THR A 288 5.22 -10.96 -6.31
C THR A 288 5.38 -11.20 -7.81
N ARG A 289 6.12 -10.33 -8.51
CA ARG A 289 6.46 -10.53 -9.94
C ARG A 289 7.37 -11.73 -10.15
N GLN A 290 8.38 -11.92 -9.30
CA GLN A 290 9.21 -13.14 -9.31
C GLN A 290 8.34 -14.40 -9.23
N ASN A 291 7.44 -14.48 -8.25
CA ASN A 291 6.59 -15.67 -8.06
C ASN A 291 5.70 -15.96 -9.28
N LYS A 292 5.13 -14.92 -9.90
CA LYS A 292 4.36 -15.08 -11.14
C LYS A 292 5.22 -15.59 -12.30
N GLY A 293 6.45 -15.09 -12.40
CA GLY A 293 7.41 -15.53 -13.41
C GLY A 293 7.88 -16.98 -13.24
N VAL A 294 8.00 -17.45 -12.00
CA VAL A 294 8.33 -18.85 -11.68
C VAL A 294 7.18 -19.77 -12.06
N LEU A 295 5.95 -19.47 -11.63
CA LEU A 295 4.76 -20.27 -11.95
C LEU A 295 4.55 -20.40 -13.47
N LYS A 296 4.76 -19.32 -14.22
CA LYS A 296 4.66 -19.35 -15.68
C LYS A 296 5.71 -20.28 -16.32
N ARG A 297 6.95 -20.28 -15.80
CA ARG A 297 8.03 -21.15 -16.31
C ARG A 297 7.78 -22.62 -15.98
N GLU A 298 7.36 -22.93 -14.75
CA GLU A 298 7.03 -24.30 -14.33
C GLU A 298 5.89 -24.88 -15.17
N GLY A 299 4.82 -24.10 -15.42
CA GLY A 299 3.73 -24.52 -16.29
C GLY A 299 4.16 -24.76 -17.74
N LEU A 300 5.07 -23.93 -18.27
CA LEU A 300 5.65 -24.13 -19.61
C LEU A 300 6.55 -25.36 -19.68
N SER A 301 7.33 -25.65 -18.62
CA SER A 301 8.16 -26.86 -18.56
C SER A 301 7.30 -28.13 -18.52
N GLN A 302 6.27 -28.18 -17.66
CA GLN A 302 5.34 -29.31 -17.59
C GLN A 302 4.61 -29.53 -18.93
N PHE A 303 4.21 -28.44 -19.60
CA PHE A 303 3.59 -28.53 -20.92
C PHE A 303 4.54 -29.07 -22.00
N LYS A 304 5.81 -28.64 -21.99
CA LYS A 304 6.83 -29.16 -22.92
C LYS A 304 7.13 -30.64 -22.68
N GLU A 305 7.22 -31.05 -21.43
CA GLU A 305 7.46 -32.45 -21.05
C GLU A 305 6.30 -33.36 -21.46
N ALA A 306 5.06 -32.89 -21.33
CA ALA A 306 3.87 -33.61 -21.80
C ALA A 306 3.73 -33.70 -23.34
N MET A 307 4.44 -32.84 -24.09
CA MET A 307 4.39 -32.77 -25.56
C MET A 307 5.60 -33.42 -26.23
N ALA A 308 6.55 -33.98 -25.47
CA ALA A 308 7.67 -34.73 -26.03
C ALA A 308 7.17 -36.09 -26.56
N PRO A 309 7.39 -36.44 -27.83
CA PRO A 309 6.98 -37.72 -28.38
C PRO A 309 7.73 -38.86 -27.67
N THR A 310 6.96 -39.83 -27.16
CA THR A 310 7.44 -41.11 -26.61
C THR A 310 8.02 -42.02 -27.69
#